data_AF-A0A6M8UNA8-F1
#
_entry.id   AF-A0A6M8UNA8-F1
#
_cell.length_a   1.000
_cell.length_b   1.000
_cell.length_c   1.000
_cell.angle_alpha   90.00
_cell.angle_beta   90.00
_cell.angle_gamma   90.00
#
_symmetry.space_group_name_H-M   'P 1'
#
loop_
_entity.id
_entity.type
_entity.pdbx_description
1 polymer ?
#
loop_
_entity_poly.entity_id
_entity_poly.type
_entity_poly.pdbx_seq_one_letter_code
_entity_poly.pdbx_strand_id
1 'polypeptide(L)'
;MTHNARGQTAPQKVKRHTTQVRLDDDDKSGLRRMTAEFPLYSESVVLRAALQTLLACSGEVRSEIVLASLTDKDVGEIMRRHGMRTEGKDEGAHAE
;
A
#
# COMPACT_ATOMS: atom_id res chain seq x y z
N MET A 1 14.32 30.33 39.67
CA MET A 1 14.98 29.20 38.97
C MET A 1 14.25 29.00 37.65
N THR A 2 14.88 29.38 36.53
CA THR A 2 14.29 29.33 35.18
C THR A 2 14.90 28.16 34.41
N HIS A 3 14.13 27.10 34.21
CA HIS A 3 14.53 26.01 33.31
C HIS A 3 14.35 26.48 31.86
N ASN A 4 15.47 26.83 31.22
CA ASN A 4 15.54 27.07 29.79
C ASN A 4 15.47 25.74 29.03
N ALA A 5 14.31 25.41 28.45
CA ALA A 5 14.20 24.38 27.42
C ALA A 5 14.79 24.89 26.09
N ARG A 6 16.10 25.15 26.07
CA ARG A 6 16.85 25.41 24.84
C ARG A 6 17.32 24.07 24.30
N GLY A 7 16.74 23.61 23.19
CA GLY A 7 17.31 22.50 22.43
C GLY A 7 16.35 21.59 21.67
N GLN A 8 15.04 21.73 21.82
CA GLN A 8 14.12 20.97 20.97
C GLN A 8 13.97 21.69 19.62
N THR A 9 14.85 21.34 18.67
CA THR A 9 14.58 21.58 17.25
C THR A 9 13.26 20.89 16.93
N ALA A 10 12.22 21.69 16.67
CA ALA A 10 10.97 21.16 16.15
C ALA A 10 11.30 20.29 14.93
N PRO A 11 10.74 19.07 14.81
CA PRO A 11 11.07 18.19 13.69
C PRO A 11 10.84 18.96 12.39
N GLN A 12 11.80 18.90 11.47
CA GLN A 12 11.69 19.52 10.15
C GLN A 12 10.30 19.21 9.59
N LYS A 13 9.55 20.24 9.19
CA LYS A 13 8.23 20.08 8.58
C LYS A 13 8.38 19.21 7.34
N VAL A 14 8.14 17.91 7.47
CA VAL A 14 8.09 16.98 6.35
C VAL A 14 6.97 17.48 5.44
N LYS A 15 7.31 17.86 4.20
CA LYS A 15 6.32 18.31 3.21
C LYS A 15 5.36 17.17 2.91
N ARG A 16 4.16 17.20 3.51
CA ARG A 16 3.09 16.23 3.26
C ARG A 16 2.33 16.65 2.01
N HIS A 17 2.26 15.74 1.05
CA HIS A 17 1.41 15.91 -0.14
C HIS A 17 0.16 15.06 0.07
N THR A 18 -1.01 15.65 -0.18
CA THR A 18 -2.30 14.96 -0.09
C THR A 18 -2.90 14.91 -1.48
N THR A 19 -3.36 13.73 -1.89
CA THR A 19 -4.01 13.50 -3.18
C THR A 19 -5.32 12.76 -2.93
N GLN A 20 -6.34 13.08 -3.73
CA GLN A 20 -7.61 12.38 -3.73
C GLN A 20 -7.62 11.37 -4.88
N VAL A 21 -8.09 10.15 -4.60
CA VAL A 21 -8.20 9.06 -5.58
C VAL A 21 -9.64 8.54 -5.54
N ARG A 22 -10.18 8.20 -6.70
CA ARG A 22 -11.47 7.51 -6.82
C ARG A 22 -11.21 6.01 -6.84
N LEU A 23 -11.92 5.29 -5.99
CA LEU A 23 -11.93 3.83 -5.92
C LEU A 23 -13.38 3.39 -6.07
N ASP A 24 -13.59 2.22 -6.66
CA ASP A 24 -14.89 1.58 -6.59
C ASP A 24 -15.18 1.08 -5.16
N ASP A 25 -16.44 0.69 -4.94
CA ASP A 25 -16.89 0.26 -3.61
C ASP A 25 -16.25 -1.06 -3.17
N ASP A 26 -15.90 -1.94 -4.11
CA ASP A 26 -15.31 -3.25 -3.83
C ASP A 26 -13.87 -3.09 -3.32
N ASP A 27 -13.04 -2.31 -4.03
CA ASP A 27 -11.69 -1.95 -3.62
C ASP A 27 -11.69 -1.22 -2.27
N LYS A 28 -12.64 -0.29 -2.11
CA LYS A 28 -12.81 0.44 -0.85
C LYS A 28 -13.17 -0.49 0.30
N SER A 29 -14.06 -1.45 0.07
CA SER A 29 -14.42 -2.46 1.06
C SER A 29 -13.24 -3.38 1.41
N GLY A 30 -12.41 -3.72 0.42
CA GLY A 30 -11.19 -4.51 0.60
C GLY A 30 -10.20 -3.80 1.52
N LEU A 31 -9.92 -2.52 1.26
CA LEU A 31 -9.07 -1.70 2.13
C LEU A 31 -9.60 -1.62 3.56
N ARG A 32 -10.92 -1.45 3.73
CA ARG A 32 -11.55 -1.43 5.06
C ARG A 32 -11.35 -2.75 5.79
N ARG A 33 -11.55 -3.89 5.11
CA ARG A 33 -11.29 -5.23 5.68
C ARG A 33 -9.85 -5.39 6.12
N MET A 34 -8.88 -5.00 5.29
CA MET A 34 -7.45 -5.04 5.65
C MET A 34 -7.12 -4.23 6.91
N THR A 35 -7.81 -3.11 7.14
CA THR A 35 -7.61 -2.27 8.32
C THR A 35 -8.42 -2.71 9.53
N ALA A 36 -9.47 -3.53 9.35
CA ALA A 36 -10.33 -3.99 10.44
C ALA A 36 -9.57 -4.91 11.41
N GLU A 37 -8.63 -5.70 10.89
CA GLU A 37 -7.78 -6.59 11.67
C GLU A 37 -6.66 -5.86 12.41
N PHE A 38 -6.31 -4.65 11.97
CA PHE A 38 -5.18 -3.87 12.47
C PHE A 38 -5.56 -2.40 12.70
N PRO A 39 -6.17 -2.05 13.84
CA PRO A 39 -6.73 -0.73 14.09
C PRO A 39 -5.70 0.41 14.12
N LEU A 40 -4.41 0.09 14.15
CA LEU A 40 -3.31 1.06 14.05
C LEU A 40 -2.98 1.46 12.60
N TYR A 41 -3.44 0.71 11.61
CA TYR A 41 -3.23 1.01 10.20
C TYR A 41 -4.47 1.68 9.62
N SER A 42 -4.31 2.90 9.10
CA SER A 42 -5.35 3.53 8.28
C SER A 42 -5.24 3.07 6.84
N GLU A 43 -6.33 3.20 6.08
CA GLU A 43 -6.34 2.89 4.64
C GLU A 43 -5.23 3.64 3.88
N SER A 44 -4.92 4.89 4.27
CA SER A 44 -3.81 5.66 3.69
C SER A 44 -2.42 5.13 4.06
N VAL A 45 -2.27 4.40 5.18
CA VAL A 45 -1.02 3.70 5.50
C VAL A 45 -0.88 2.49 4.57
N VAL A 46 -1.93 1.71 4.39
CA VAL A 46 -1.95 0.55 3.48
C VAL A 46 -1.62 0.99 2.05
N LEU A 47 -2.28 2.02 1.54
CA LEU A 47 -2.01 2.55 0.19
C LEU A 47 -0.57 3.04 0.03
N ARG A 48 0.00 3.71 1.05
CA ARG A 48 1.40 4.14 0.99
C ARG A 48 2.36 2.96 0.97
N ALA A 49 2.11 1.93 1.77
CA ALA A 49 2.93 0.72 1.78
C ALA A 49 2.88 0.03 0.41
N ALA A 50 1.69 -0.13 -0.18
CA ALA A 50 1.53 -0.70 -1.52
C ALA A 50 2.27 0.10 -2.59
N LEU A 51 2.16 1.44 -2.57
CA LEU A 51 2.89 2.32 -3.49
C LEU A 51 4.41 2.21 -3.30
N GLN A 52 4.90 2.10 -2.06
CA GLN A 52 6.32 1.90 -1.79
C GLN A 52 6.82 0.56 -2.34
N THR A 53 6.04 -0.51 -2.21
CA THR A 53 6.36 -1.82 -2.80
C THR A 53 6.42 -1.73 -4.33
N LEU A 54 5.47 -1.04 -4.96
CA LEU A 54 5.49 -0.81 -6.42
C LEU A 54 6.71 0.01 -6.86
N LEU A 55 7.12 1.00 -6.07
CA LEU A 55 8.31 1.81 -6.35
C LEU A 55 9.62 1.04 -6.16
N ALA A 56 9.65 0.04 -5.28
CA ALA A 56 10.80 -0.84 -5.08
C ALA A 56 11.02 -1.81 -6.26
N CYS A 57 10.01 -2.01 -7.11
CA CYS A 57 10.13 -2.83 -8.33
C CYS A 57 11.08 -2.19 -9.34
N SER A 58 11.69 -3.01 -10.23
CA SER A 58 12.44 -2.47 -11.37
C SER A 58 11.53 -1.63 -12.27
N GLY A 59 12.12 -0.70 -13.03
CA GLY A 59 11.34 0.16 -13.94
C GLY A 59 10.55 -0.61 -14.99
N GLU A 60 11.10 -1.72 -15.46
CA GLU A 60 10.45 -2.63 -16.40
C GLU A 60 9.22 -3.31 -15.77
N VAL A 61 9.38 -3.97 -14.62
CA VAL A 61 8.28 -4.67 -13.94
C VAL A 61 7.18 -3.71 -13.53
N ARG A 62 7.54 -2.53 -13.01
CA ARG A 62 6.55 -1.50 -12.68
C ARG A 62 5.76 -1.04 -13.91
N SER A 63 6.42 -0.89 -15.06
CA SER A 63 5.75 -0.50 -16.31
C SER A 63 4.80 -1.60 -16.79
N GLU A 64 5.20 -2.86 -16.70
CA GLU A 64 4.33 -4.00 -17.02
C GLU A 64 3.08 -4.06 -16.13
N ILE A 65 3.25 -3.90 -14.81
CA ILE A 65 2.15 -3.88 -13.84
C ILE A 65 1.16 -2.76 -14.17
N VAL A 66 1.66 -1.54 -14.43
CA VAL A 66 0.82 -0.39 -14.77
C VAL A 66 0.07 -0.65 -16.08
N LEU A 67 0.76 -1.11 -17.12
CA LEU A 67 0.11 -1.41 -18.40
C LEU A 67 -0.96 -2.49 -18.27
N ALA A 68 -0.73 -3.51 -17.47
CA ALA A 68 -1.71 -4.56 -17.21
C ALA A 68 -2.95 -4.04 -16.47
N SER A 69 -2.76 -3.19 -15.45
CA SER A 69 -3.88 -2.56 -14.73
C SER A 69 -4.74 -1.65 -15.61
N LEU A 70 -4.20 -1.14 -16.71
CA LEU A 70 -4.92 -0.30 -17.68
C LEU A 70 -5.58 -1.11 -18.81
N THR A 71 -5.29 -2.40 -18.92
CA THR A 71 -5.71 -3.25 -20.05
C THR A 71 -6.42 -4.54 -19.60
N ASP A 72 -6.94 -4.57 -18.37
CA ASP A 72 -7.65 -5.70 -17.76
C ASP A 72 -6.86 -7.03 -17.78
N LYS A 73 -5.52 -6.96 -17.88
CA LYS A 73 -4.66 -8.14 -17.81
C LYS A 73 -4.42 -8.54 -16.36
N ASP A 74 -4.21 -9.84 -16.10
CA ASP A 74 -3.94 -10.33 -14.74
C ASP A 74 -2.61 -9.77 -14.21
N VAL A 75 -2.72 -8.72 -13.39
CA VAL A 75 -1.60 -8.13 -12.65
C VAL A 75 -0.96 -9.19 -11.73
N GLY A 76 -1.77 -10.11 -11.18
CA GLY A 76 -1.30 -11.21 -10.35
C GLY A 76 -0.35 -12.14 -11.10
N GLU A 77 -0.59 -12.41 -12.38
CA GLU A 77 0.29 -13.22 -13.22
C GLU A 77 1.64 -12.54 -13.43
N ILE A 78 1.66 -11.24 -13.71
CA ILE A 78 2.90 -10.45 -13.83
C ILE A 78 3.67 -10.49 -12.52
N MET A 79 2.98 -10.24 -11.39
CA MET A 79 3.62 -10.28 -10.07
C MET A 79 4.18 -11.67 -9.75
N ARG A 80 3.50 -12.77 -10.12
CA ARG A 80 4.01 -14.15 -9.96
C ARG A 80 5.24 -14.41 -10.82
N ARG A 81 5.22 -14.02 -12.10
CA ARG A 81 6.36 -14.18 -13.02
C ARG A 81 7.64 -13.50 -12.50
N HIS A 82 7.48 -12.38 -11.80
CA HIS A 82 8.60 -11.64 -11.20
C HIS A 82 8.87 -12.00 -9.73
N GLY A 83 8.28 -13.09 -9.22
CA GLY A 83 8.52 -13.58 -7.86
C GLY A 83 7.96 -12.70 -6.73
N MET A 84 7.07 -11.76 -7.04
CA MET A 84 6.47 -10.81 -6.08
C MET A 84 5.22 -11.36 -5.40
N ARG A 85 4.66 -12.44 -5.93
CA ARG A 85 3.51 -13.15 -5.35
C ARG A 85 3.82 -14.63 -5.40
N THR A 86 3.81 -15.30 -4.26
CA THR A 86 3.83 -16.76 -4.20
C THR A 86 2.47 -17.30 -4.64
N GLU A 87 2.44 -18.49 -5.26
CA GLU A 87 1.20 -19.19 -5.57
C GLU A 87 0.47 -19.53 -4.26
N GLY A 88 -0.46 -18.66 -3.86
CA GLY A 88 -1.39 -18.95 -2.79
C GLY A 88 -2.36 -20.01 -3.28
N LYS A 89 -2.12 -21.26 -2.86
CA LYS A 89 -3.16 -22.29 -2.74
C LYS A 89 -4.32 -21.67 -1.97
N ASP A 90 -5.55 -21.88 -2.44
CA ASP A 90 -6.79 -21.44 -1.79
C ASP A 90 -6.70 -21.49 -0.25
N GLU A 91 -6.85 -20.34 0.40
CA GLU A 91 -7.33 -20.28 1.79
C GLU A 91 -8.83 -20.02 1.76
N GLY A 92 -9.55 -20.93 1.11
CA GLY A 92 -10.88 -21.31 1.53
C GLY A 92 -10.76 -22.35 2.64
N ALA A 93 -10.59 -21.91 3.89
CA ALA A 93 -10.76 -22.77 5.08
C ALA A 93 -10.82 -21.91 6.37
N HIS A 94 -11.89 -21.14 6.54
CA HIS A 94 -12.42 -20.87 7.87
C HIS A 94 -13.79 -21.53 7.98
N ALA A 95 -13.73 -22.84 8.18
CA ALA A 95 -14.79 -23.62 8.83
C ALA A 95 -14.26 -23.98 10.21
N GLU A 96 -14.72 -23.26 11.23
CA GLU A 96 -15.38 -23.77 12.46
C GLU A 96 -15.81 -22.58 13.33
#